data_AF-A0A954HNF9-F1
#
_entry.id   AF-A0A954HNF9-F1
#
_cell.length_a   1.000
_cell.length_b   1.000
_cell.length_c   1.000
_cell.angle_alpha   90.00
_cell.angle_beta   90.00
_cell.angle_gamma   90.00
#
_symmetry.space_group_name_H-M   'P 1'
#
loop_
_entity.id
_entity.type
_entity.pdbx_description
1 polymer ?
#
loop_
_entity_poly.entity_id
_entity_poly.type
_entity_poly.pdbx_seq_one_letter_code
_entity_poly.pdbx_strand_id
1 'polypeptide(L)'
;EGLQPAPAAQKERLLRRVYLDLIGLPPSPDQIDEFLADESPTAYEHVVDRLLASPQFGAKWARSWLDVARYADTNGYQADQFRSVWPYRDWVVASMNADMPFDQFTIEQIAGDLLPNATVDQHIATGFHRLTTCNVEAGVDPEENRVNQIVDRVNTTGTVWLGTSIECGQCHSHKYDPISQRDYY
;
A
#
# COMPACT_ATOMS: atom_id res chain seq x y z
N GLU A 1 26.10 -26.12 4.90
CA GLU A 1 25.04 -27.06 4.45
C GLU A 1 24.78 -28.04 5.57
N GLY A 2 23.51 -28.25 5.98
CA GLY A 2 23.14 -29.01 7.18
C GLY A 2 22.41 -28.21 8.28
N LEU A 3 21.88 -27.02 7.96
CA LEU A 3 21.02 -26.28 8.89
C LEU A 3 19.68 -27.01 9.04
N GLN A 4 19.30 -27.31 10.29
CA GLN A 4 17.97 -27.81 10.60
C GLN A 4 17.03 -26.67 11.00
N PRO A 5 15.72 -26.79 10.72
CA PRO A 5 14.74 -25.83 11.20
C PRO A 5 14.84 -25.67 12.72
N ALA A 6 14.58 -24.46 13.20
CA ALA A 6 14.41 -24.24 14.62
C ALA A 6 13.24 -25.10 15.16
N PRO A 7 13.28 -25.53 16.43
CA PRO A 7 12.15 -26.21 17.05
C PRO A 7 10.89 -25.36 16.98
N ALA A 8 9.74 -26.03 16.90
CA ALA A 8 8.44 -25.36 16.84
C ALA A 8 8.28 -24.39 18.03
N ALA A 9 7.68 -23.23 17.75
CA ALA A 9 7.38 -22.26 18.79
C ALA A 9 6.29 -22.80 19.74
N GLN A 10 6.30 -22.33 20.98
CA GLN A 10 5.18 -22.52 21.91
C GLN A 10 3.87 -21.98 21.30
N LYS A 11 2.74 -22.64 21.55
CA LYS A 11 1.43 -22.30 20.96
C LYS A 11 1.09 -20.81 21.13
N GLU A 12 1.31 -20.27 22.32
CA GLU A 12 1.04 -18.86 22.65
C GLU A 12 1.90 -17.90 21.83
N ARG A 13 3.17 -18.26 21.61
CA ARG A 13 4.09 -17.45 20.80
C ARG A 13 3.71 -17.50 19.33
N LEU A 14 3.31 -18.67 18.84
CA LEU A 14 2.82 -18.86 17.48
C LEU A 14 1.57 -18.02 17.24
N LEU A 15 0.59 -18.09 18.16
CA LEU A 15 -0.64 -17.31 18.12
C LEU A 15 -0.36 -15.80 18.08
N ARG A 16 0.49 -15.30 19.00
CA ARG A 16 0.83 -13.87 19.04
C ARG A 16 1.48 -13.39 17.74
N ARG A 17 2.36 -14.21 17.14
CA ARG A 17 3.02 -13.86 15.86
C ARG A 17 2.01 -13.71 14.75
N VAL A 18 1.18 -14.73 14.53
CA VAL A 18 0.21 -14.71 13.41
C VAL A 18 -0.81 -13.57 13.54
N TYR A 19 -1.24 -13.24 14.76
CA TYR A 19 -2.11 -12.09 15.02
C TYR A 19 -1.45 -10.75 14.64
N LEU A 20 -0.21 -10.53 15.07
CA LEU A 20 0.52 -9.31 14.73
C LEU A 20 0.90 -9.23 13.25
N ASP A 21 1.19 -10.36 12.63
CA ASP A 21 1.58 -10.42 11.23
C ASP A 21 0.37 -10.15 10.32
N LEU A 22 -0.77 -10.82 10.57
CA LEU A 22 -1.94 -10.74 9.70
C LEU A 22 -2.78 -9.49 9.94
N ILE A 23 -3.03 -9.12 11.20
CA ILE A 23 -3.95 -8.02 11.54
C ILE A 23 -3.31 -6.89 12.35
N GLY A 24 -2.04 -7.03 12.76
CA GLY A 24 -1.31 -5.97 13.47
C GLY A 24 -1.71 -5.73 14.92
N LEU A 25 -2.59 -6.57 15.48
CA LEU A 25 -3.11 -6.48 16.84
C LEU A 25 -2.78 -7.77 17.60
N PRO A 26 -2.46 -7.72 18.91
CA PRO A 26 -2.26 -8.93 19.69
C PRO A 26 -3.59 -9.66 19.94
N PRO A 27 -3.57 -10.99 20.18
CA PRO A 27 -4.77 -11.73 20.59
C PRO A 27 -5.24 -11.29 21.98
N SER A 28 -6.55 -11.38 22.23
CA SER A 28 -7.12 -11.21 23.57
C SER A 28 -6.86 -12.44 24.45
N PRO A 29 -6.97 -12.32 25.79
CA PRO A 29 -6.89 -13.48 26.69
C PRO A 29 -7.85 -14.61 26.30
N ASP A 30 -9.11 -14.30 26.00
CA ASP A 30 -10.10 -15.30 25.59
C ASP A 30 -9.71 -16.03 24.30
N GLN A 31 -9.13 -15.32 23.33
CA GLN A 31 -8.64 -15.92 22.08
C GLN A 31 -7.42 -16.83 22.31
N ILE A 32 -6.58 -16.50 23.30
CA ILE A 32 -5.47 -17.36 23.71
C ILE A 32 -6.02 -18.64 24.34
N ASP A 33 -6.94 -18.52 25.29
CA ASP A 33 -7.53 -19.66 25.98
C ASP A 33 -8.30 -20.58 25.01
N GLU A 34 -9.06 -20.01 24.06
CA GLU A 34 -9.75 -20.76 23.00
C GLU A 34 -8.74 -21.57 22.16
N PHE A 35 -7.65 -20.96 21.71
CA PHE A 35 -6.64 -21.63 20.89
C PHE A 35 -5.84 -22.68 21.66
N LEU A 36 -5.58 -22.46 22.96
CA LEU A 36 -4.90 -23.43 23.80
C LEU A 36 -5.76 -24.66 24.08
N ALA A 37 -7.07 -24.46 24.23
CA ALA A 37 -8.05 -25.53 24.43
C ALA A 37 -8.38 -26.33 23.16
N ASP A 38 -8.11 -25.78 21.96
CA ASP A 38 -8.29 -26.49 20.70
C ASP A 38 -7.15 -27.50 20.45
N GLU A 39 -7.50 -28.79 20.57
CA GLU A 39 -6.62 -29.93 20.29
C GLU A 39 -6.79 -30.48 18.86
N SER A 40 -7.64 -29.86 18.03
CA SER A 40 -7.82 -30.30 16.65
C SER A 40 -6.51 -30.15 15.86
N PRO A 41 -6.25 -31.04 14.89
CA PRO A 41 -5.07 -30.95 14.05
C PRO A 41 -5.09 -29.70 13.14
N THR A 42 -6.22 -28.99 13.05
CA THR A 42 -6.43 -27.79 12.23
C THR A 42 -6.65 -26.51 13.04
N ALA A 43 -6.35 -26.53 14.35
CA ALA A 43 -6.59 -25.40 15.26
C ALA A 43 -5.89 -24.11 14.79
N TYR A 44 -4.69 -24.22 14.24
CA TYR A 44 -3.92 -23.08 13.76
C TYR A 44 -4.50 -22.51 12.47
N GLU A 45 -4.90 -23.39 11.54
CA GLU A 45 -5.54 -23.04 10.28
C GLU A 45 -6.86 -22.30 10.53
N HIS A 46 -7.69 -22.76 11.47
CA HIS A 46 -8.91 -22.04 11.86
C HIS A 46 -8.64 -20.63 12.37
N VAL A 47 -7.54 -20.42 13.11
CA VAL A 47 -7.13 -19.07 13.54
C VAL A 47 -6.71 -18.24 12.33
N VAL A 48 -5.87 -18.78 11.45
CA VAL A 48 -5.42 -18.10 10.23
C VAL A 48 -6.61 -17.66 9.38
N ASP A 49 -7.54 -18.57 9.10
CA ASP A 49 -8.74 -18.29 8.29
C ASP A 49 -9.59 -17.16 8.91
N ARG A 50 -9.77 -17.19 10.24
CA ARG A 50 -10.48 -16.15 10.98
C ARG A 50 -9.78 -14.79 10.88
N LEU A 51 -8.46 -14.77 10.92
CA LEU A 51 -7.65 -13.55 10.81
C LEU A 51 -7.64 -12.99 9.39
N LEU A 52 -7.53 -13.85 8.38
CA LEU A 52 -7.62 -13.46 6.97
C LEU A 52 -8.99 -12.87 6.63
N ALA A 53 -10.06 -13.41 7.22
CA ALA A 53 -11.42 -12.89 7.06
C ALA A 53 -11.72 -11.63 7.91
N SER A 54 -10.79 -11.19 8.77
CA SER A 54 -10.99 -10.02 9.63
C SER A 54 -10.85 -8.73 8.83
N PRO A 55 -11.72 -7.71 9.03
CA PRO A 55 -11.56 -6.41 8.39
C PRO A 55 -10.25 -5.70 8.76
N GLN A 56 -9.61 -6.12 9.87
CA GLN A 56 -8.31 -5.59 10.28
C GLN A 56 -7.15 -6.10 9.41
N PHE A 57 -7.35 -7.19 8.65
CA PHE A 57 -6.37 -7.66 7.68
C PHE A 57 -6.08 -6.58 6.64
N GLY A 58 -7.11 -6.08 5.94
CA GLY A 58 -6.98 -5.00 4.98
C GLY A 58 -6.42 -3.74 5.60
N ALA A 59 -6.83 -3.37 6.82
CA ALA A 59 -6.27 -2.22 7.53
C ALA A 59 -4.77 -2.37 7.82
N LYS A 60 -4.31 -3.57 8.21
CA LYS A 60 -2.88 -3.84 8.43
C LYS A 60 -2.12 -3.67 7.11
N TRP A 61 -2.51 -4.42 6.10
CA TRP A 61 -1.76 -4.56 4.84
C TRP A 61 -1.81 -3.28 4.01
N ALA A 62 -2.91 -2.53 4.08
CA ALA A 62 -3.05 -1.25 3.38
C ALA A 62 -1.98 -0.25 3.81
N ARG A 63 -1.50 -0.30 5.05
CA ARG A 63 -0.45 0.63 5.53
C ARG A 63 0.81 0.61 4.66
N SER A 64 1.27 -0.58 4.29
CA SER A 64 2.46 -0.72 3.45
C SER A 64 2.21 -0.21 2.03
N TRP A 65 1.00 -0.40 1.51
CA TRP A 65 0.61 0.17 0.21
C TRP A 65 0.49 1.69 0.25
N LEU A 66 -0.15 2.22 1.29
CA LEU A 66 -0.37 3.65 1.47
C LEU A 66 0.95 4.42 1.62
N ASP A 67 1.97 3.79 2.22
CA ASP A 67 3.32 4.33 2.29
C ASP A 67 3.93 4.53 0.90
N VAL A 68 3.95 3.48 0.07
CA VAL A 68 4.49 3.57 -1.30
C VAL A 68 3.63 4.41 -2.24
N ALA A 69 2.33 4.54 -1.94
CA ALA A 69 1.42 5.44 -2.64
C ALA A 69 1.59 6.92 -2.21
N ARG A 70 2.41 7.20 -1.19
CA ARG A 70 2.62 8.53 -0.58
C ARG A 70 1.32 9.14 -0.04
N TYR A 71 0.48 8.29 0.54
CA TYR A 71 -0.72 8.74 1.22
C TYR A 71 -0.35 9.62 2.42
N ALA A 72 -1.01 10.76 2.51
CA ALA A 72 -0.90 11.67 3.65
C ALA A 72 -2.19 12.49 3.74
N ASP A 73 -2.61 12.80 4.96
CA ASP A 73 -3.74 13.72 5.21
C ASP A 73 -3.32 15.20 5.08
N THR A 74 -2.09 15.48 4.64
CA THR A 74 -1.55 16.84 4.40
C THR A 74 -0.92 16.97 3.00
N ASN A 75 -0.64 18.21 2.58
CA ASN A 75 -0.02 18.50 1.29
C ASN A 75 1.46 18.11 1.18
N GLY A 76 2.15 17.90 2.31
CA GLY A 76 3.50 17.31 2.36
C GLY A 76 4.61 18.10 1.63
N TYR A 77 4.42 19.40 1.41
CA TYR A 77 5.40 20.27 0.74
C TYR A 77 5.98 21.31 1.71
N GLN A 78 5.60 22.58 1.58
CA GLN A 78 6.11 23.70 2.40
C GLN A 78 5.26 23.94 3.66
N ALA A 79 3.97 23.59 3.63
CA ALA A 79 3.07 23.65 4.77
C ALA A 79 2.23 22.37 4.89
N ASP A 80 2.08 21.86 6.11
CA ASP A 80 1.26 20.69 6.44
C ASP A 80 -0.24 21.04 6.52
N GLN A 81 -0.74 21.72 5.49
CA GLN A 81 -2.16 21.97 5.36
C GLN A 81 -2.90 20.67 5.08
N PHE A 82 -4.03 20.46 5.74
CA PHE A 82 -4.85 19.27 5.57
C PHE A 82 -5.41 19.17 4.15
N ARG A 83 -5.42 17.95 3.61
CA ARG A 83 -6.09 17.58 2.36
C ARG A 83 -7.06 16.43 2.61
N SER A 84 -8.24 16.50 2.02
CA SER A 84 -9.24 15.42 2.16
C SER A 84 -9.03 14.37 1.07
N VAL A 85 -8.32 13.30 1.41
CA VAL A 85 -8.02 12.18 0.50
C VAL A 85 -8.34 10.81 1.10
N TRP A 86 -8.97 10.79 2.28
CA TRP A 86 -9.37 9.56 3.00
C TRP A 86 -10.18 8.55 2.18
N PRO A 87 -10.99 8.90 1.15
CA PRO A 87 -11.68 7.89 0.35
C PRO A 87 -10.70 6.93 -0.35
N TYR A 88 -9.53 7.41 -0.76
CA TYR A 88 -8.50 6.54 -1.35
C TYR A 88 -7.97 5.53 -0.33
N ARG A 89 -7.70 5.97 0.91
CA ARG A 89 -7.27 5.07 2.00
C ARG A 89 -8.31 3.97 2.22
N ASP A 90 -9.58 4.37 2.32
CA ASP A 90 -10.67 3.43 2.59
C ASP A 90 -10.87 2.47 1.41
N TRP A 91 -10.71 2.95 0.17
CA TRP A 91 -10.72 2.09 -1.03
C TRP A 91 -9.59 1.06 -1.03
N VAL A 92 -8.35 1.43 -0.65
CA VAL A 92 -7.23 0.47 -0.55
C VAL A 92 -7.54 -0.60 0.51
N VAL A 93 -8.02 -0.18 1.69
CA VAL A 93 -8.40 -1.11 2.77
C VAL A 93 -9.50 -2.06 2.32
N ALA A 94 -10.54 -1.54 1.65
CA ALA A 94 -11.65 -2.33 1.14
C ALA A 94 -11.19 -3.32 0.06
N SER A 95 -10.33 -2.88 -0.87
CA SER A 95 -9.81 -3.72 -1.95
C SER A 95 -9.00 -4.91 -1.42
N MET A 96 -8.18 -4.69 -0.37
CA MET A 96 -7.44 -5.78 0.27
C MET A 96 -8.35 -6.75 1.03
N ASN A 97 -9.37 -6.25 1.73
CA ASN A 97 -10.35 -7.12 2.41
C ASN A 97 -11.23 -7.91 1.44
N ALA A 98 -11.43 -7.40 0.22
CA ALA A 98 -12.17 -8.06 -0.84
C ALA A 98 -11.32 -9.09 -1.62
N ASP A 99 -10.04 -9.26 -1.26
CA ASP A 99 -9.07 -10.07 -2.00
C ASP A 99 -9.05 -9.70 -3.50
N MET A 100 -9.04 -8.39 -3.79
CA MET A 100 -9.05 -7.90 -5.16
C MET A 100 -7.81 -8.41 -5.91
N PRO A 101 -7.99 -9.03 -7.09
CA PRO A 101 -6.86 -9.43 -7.93
C PRO A 101 -5.91 -8.27 -8.22
N PHE A 102 -4.61 -8.52 -8.13
CA PHE A 102 -3.60 -7.47 -8.24
C PHE A 102 -3.58 -6.77 -9.61
N ASP A 103 -3.96 -7.47 -10.67
CA ASP A 103 -4.16 -6.90 -12.01
C ASP A 103 -5.30 -5.88 -12.01
N GLN A 104 -6.45 -6.20 -11.44
CA GLN A 104 -7.57 -5.26 -11.30
C GLN A 104 -7.18 -4.07 -10.40
N PHE A 105 -6.56 -4.35 -9.25
CA PHE A 105 -6.06 -3.32 -8.32
C PHE A 105 -5.08 -2.36 -8.98
N THR A 106 -4.26 -2.86 -9.90
CA THR A 106 -3.35 -2.06 -10.72
C THR A 106 -4.10 -1.21 -11.75
N ILE A 107 -5.02 -1.81 -12.49
CA ILE A 107 -5.79 -1.11 -13.54
C ILE A 107 -6.58 0.05 -12.94
N GLU A 108 -7.28 -0.17 -11.82
CA GLU A 108 -8.12 0.88 -11.22
C GLU A 108 -7.32 2.07 -10.68
N GLN A 109 -6.10 1.82 -10.16
CA GLN A 109 -5.25 2.89 -9.66
C GLN A 109 -4.54 3.69 -10.76
N ILE A 110 -4.15 3.03 -11.85
CA ILE A 110 -3.44 3.69 -12.96
C ILE A 110 -4.42 4.38 -13.91
N ALA A 111 -5.58 3.77 -14.17
CA ALA A 111 -6.49 4.18 -15.24
C ALA A 111 -7.97 3.96 -14.92
N GLY A 112 -8.35 3.85 -13.64
CA GLY A 112 -9.74 3.60 -13.23
C GLY A 112 -10.73 4.64 -13.76
N ASP A 113 -10.35 5.91 -13.78
CA ASP A 113 -11.14 7.01 -14.34
C ASP A 113 -11.28 6.98 -15.86
N LEU A 114 -10.43 6.22 -16.56
CA LEU A 114 -10.47 6.02 -18.01
C LEU A 114 -11.26 4.76 -18.41
N LEU A 115 -11.73 3.97 -17.45
CA LEU A 115 -12.55 2.79 -17.75
C LEU A 115 -13.92 3.20 -18.33
N PRO A 116 -14.47 2.44 -19.29
CA PRO A 116 -15.81 2.70 -19.80
C PRO A 116 -16.86 2.64 -18.68
N ASN A 117 -17.63 3.72 -18.51
CA ASN A 117 -18.61 3.86 -17.42
C ASN A 117 -18.01 3.66 -16.03
N ALA A 118 -16.83 4.22 -15.78
CA ALA A 118 -16.11 4.12 -14.51
C ALA A 118 -17.02 4.38 -13.30
N THR A 119 -16.92 3.50 -12.31
CA THR A 119 -17.64 3.65 -11.04
C THR A 119 -17.00 4.73 -10.18
N VAL A 120 -17.73 5.20 -9.16
CA VAL A 120 -17.17 6.13 -8.16
C VAL A 120 -15.93 5.53 -7.49
N ASP A 121 -15.93 4.24 -7.19
CA ASP A 121 -14.79 3.55 -6.59
C ASP A 121 -13.57 3.54 -7.52
N GLN A 122 -13.77 3.34 -8.83
CA GLN A 122 -12.70 3.40 -9.83
C GLN A 122 -12.12 4.82 -9.98
N HIS A 123 -12.97 5.85 -9.90
CA HIS A 123 -12.48 7.23 -9.82
C HIS A 123 -11.69 7.50 -8.54
N ILE A 124 -12.13 6.96 -7.40
CA ILE A 124 -11.42 7.07 -6.12
C ILE A 124 -10.06 6.35 -6.20
N ALA A 125 -10.01 5.17 -6.82
CA ALA A 125 -8.80 4.37 -7.00
C ALA A 125 -7.71 5.13 -7.76
N THR A 126 -8.09 5.86 -8.82
CA THR A 126 -7.16 6.73 -9.57
C THR A 126 -6.61 7.90 -8.72
N GLY A 127 -7.15 8.09 -7.52
CA GLY A 127 -6.59 8.93 -6.48
C GLY A 127 -5.11 8.67 -6.19
N PHE A 128 -4.56 7.49 -6.51
CA PHE A 128 -3.11 7.22 -6.49
C PHE A 128 -2.28 8.34 -7.16
N HIS A 129 -2.74 8.81 -8.33
CA HIS A 129 -2.08 9.90 -9.08
C HIS A 129 -2.31 11.30 -8.51
N ARG A 130 -3.14 11.44 -7.48
CA ARG A 130 -3.47 12.70 -6.78
C ARG A 130 -2.80 12.80 -5.41
N LEU A 131 -2.04 11.78 -5.01
CA LEU A 131 -1.32 11.78 -3.72
C LEU A 131 0.02 12.53 -3.75
N THR A 132 0.41 13.09 -4.89
CA THR A 132 1.60 13.95 -5.02
C THR A 132 1.63 15.07 -3.99
N THR A 133 2.83 15.45 -3.59
CA THR A 133 3.00 16.67 -2.80
C THR A 133 2.47 17.87 -3.61
N CYS A 134 1.89 18.84 -2.92
CA CYS A 134 1.27 19.99 -3.57
C CYS A 134 1.78 21.28 -2.94
N ASN A 135 2.43 22.13 -3.73
CA ASN A 135 2.79 23.45 -3.26
C ASN A 135 1.56 24.37 -3.33
N VAL A 136 1.19 24.93 -2.17
CA VAL A 136 0.04 25.82 -1.99
C VAL A 136 0.47 27.21 -1.49
N GLU A 137 1.77 27.51 -1.57
CA GLU A 137 2.34 28.79 -1.18
C GLU A 137 1.86 29.93 -2.10
N ALA A 138 1.62 31.10 -1.51
CA ALA A 138 1.32 32.30 -2.27
C ALA A 138 2.53 32.71 -3.12
N GLY A 139 2.39 32.68 -4.44
CA GLY A 139 3.45 33.05 -5.38
C GLY A 139 4.14 31.87 -6.08
N VAL A 140 3.70 30.63 -5.83
CA VAL A 140 4.15 29.49 -6.65
C VAL A 140 3.76 29.68 -8.11
N ASP A 141 4.68 29.38 -9.03
CA ASP A 141 4.35 29.31 -10.45
C ASP A 141 3.44 28.10 -10.71
N PRO A 142 2.22 28.28 -11.24
CA PRO A 142 1.29 27.17 -11.43
C PRO A 142 1.80 26.08 -12.37
N GLU A 143 2.57 26.44 -13.39
CA GLU A 143 3.09 25.51 -14.38
C GLU A 143 4.26 24.71 -13.81
N GLU A 144 5.17 25.36 -13.07
CA GLU A 144 6.24 24.67 -12.36
C GLU A 144 5.67 23.64 -11.35
N ASN A 145 4.67 24.04 -10.56
CA ASN A 145 4.01 23.15 -9.60
C ASN A 145 3.33 21.96 -10.28
N ARG A 146 2.70 22.19 -11.45
CA ARG A 146 2.11 21.12 -12.26
C ARG A 146 3.16 20.14 -12.77
N VAL A 147 4.30 20.64 -13.27
CA VAL A 147 5.41 19.81 -13.76
C VAL A 147 6.02 18.99 -12.63
N ASN A 148 6.24 19.58 -11.45
CA ASN A 148 6.74 18.86 -10.28
C ASN A 148 5.82 17.71 -9.86
N GLN A 149 4.49 17.91 -9.89
CA GLN A 149 3.53 16.84 -9.64
C GLN A 149 3.59 15.73 -10.71
N ILE A 150 3.84 16.07 -11.97
CA ILE A 150 3.99 15.07 -13.05
C ILE A 150 5.26 14.24 -12.85
N VAL A 151 6.39 14.89 -12.57
CA VAL A 151 7.66 14.23 -12.23
C VAL A 151 7.47 13.27 -11.06
N ASP A 152 6.82 13.72 -9.99
CA ASP A 152 6.52 12.90 -8.82
C ASP A 152 5.64 11.68 -9.16
N ARG A 153 4.60 11.85 -10.00
CA ARG A 153 3.77 10.73 -10.50
C ARG A 153 4.59 9.71 -11.30
N VAL A 154 5.45 10.17 -12.21
CA VAL A 154 6.30 9.31 -13.04
C VAL A 154 7.24 8.50 -12.15
N ASN A 155 7.97 9.18 -11.26
CA ASN A 155 8.92 8.56 -10.34
C ASN A 155 8.24 7.53 -9.44
N THR A 156 7.09 7.88 -8.87
CA THR A 156 6.34 6.96 -7.99
C THR A 156 5.84 5.75 -8.77
N THR A 157 5.31 5.93 -9.98
CA THR A 157 4.82 4.82 -10.80
C THR A 157 5.96 3.86 -11.16
N GLY A 158 7.13 4.40 -11.52
CA GLY A 158 8.34 3.62 -11.80
C GLY A 158 8.80 2.82 -10.58
N THR A 159 8.87 3.45 -9.41
CA THR A 159 9.28 2.78 -8.18
C THR A 159 8.28 1.69 -7.76
N VAL A 160 6.98 1.97 -7.79
CA VAL A 160 5.95 1.07 -7.25
C VAL A 160 5.64 -0.11 -8.16
N TRP A 161 5.48 0.09 -9.47
CA TRP A 161 5.11 -0.99 -10.39
C TRP A 161 6.29 -1.60 -11.13
N LEU A 162 7.34 -0.82 -11.43
CA LEU A 162 8.49 -1.32 -12.19
C LEU A 162 9.65 -1.71 -11.29
N GLY A 163 9.62 -1.35 -10.01
CA GLY A 163 10.70 -1.63 -9.06
C GLY A 163 12.04 -0.97 -9.44
N THR A 164 12.00 0.15 -10.20
CA THR A 164 13.19 0.85 -10.68
C THR A 164 13.13 2.35 -10.36
N SER A 165 14.28 2.90 -10.01
CA SER A 165 14.48 4.31 -9.68
C SER A 165 14.63 5.17 -10.94
N ILE A 166 13.58 5.24 -11.77
CA ILE A 166 13.61 6.00 -13.03
C ILE A 166 13.88 7.50 -12.82
N GLU A 167 13.71 7.99 -11.59
CA GLU A 167 13.98 9.37 -11.16
C GLU A 167 15.42 9.85 -11.45
N CYS A 168 16.41 8.95 -11.55
CA CYS A 168 17.75 9.36 -11.98
C CYS A 168 17.71 10.05 -13.36
N GLY A 169 16.83 9.55 -14.24
CA GLY A 169 16.54 10.05 -15.58
C GLY A 169 16.21 11.54 -15.63
N GLN A 170 15.70 12.10 -14.54
CA GLN A 170 15.37 13.51 -14.43
C GLN A 170 16.60 14.41 -14.68
N CYS A 171 17.77 14.01 -14.18
CA CYS A 171 19.01 14.78 -14.25
C CYS A 171 20.06 14.17 -15.19
N HIS A 172 20.10 12.84 -15.31
CA HIS A 172 21.05 12.12 -16.18
C HIS A 172 20.50 10.73 -16.53
N SER A 173 21.02 10.08 -17.58
CA SER A 173 20.65 8.68 -17.86
C SER A 173 20.88 7.79 -16.63
N HIS A 174 19.99 6.83 -16.40
CA HIS A 174 20.05 5.95 -15.24
C HIS A 174 21.38 5.18 -15.21
N LYS A 175 21.92 4.97 -14.00
CA LYS A 175 23.31 4.49 -13.82
C LYS A 175 23.52 3.05 -14.29
N TYR A 176 22.51 2.20 -14.11
CA TYR A 176 22.60 0.75 -14.33
C TYR A 176 21.60 0.27 -15.40
N ASP A 177 20.33 0.67 -15.27
CA ASP A 177 19.27 0.35 -16.24
C ASP A 177 19.35 1.19 -17.54
N PRO A 178 18.90 0.65 -18.69
CA PRO A 178 18.96 1.29 -20.00
C PRO A 178 17.85 2.35 -20.19
N ILE A 179 17.74 3.28 -19.25
CA ILE A 179 16.77 4.39 -19.28
C ILE A 179 17.56 5.67 -19.51
N SER A 180 17.45 6.25 -20.71
CA SER A 180 18.11 7.52 -20.98
C SER A 180 17.32 8.69 -20.38
N GLN A 181 17.99 9.83 -20.14
CA GLN A 181 17.29 11.06 -19.80
C GLN A 181 16.26 11.43 -20.88
N ARG A 182 16.52 11.10 -22.15
CA ARG A 182 15.57 11.35 -23.23
C ARG A 182 14.32 10.48 -23.18
N ASP A 183 14.41 9.25 -22.66
CA ASP A 183 13.24 8.38 -22.51
C ASP A 183 12.37 8.80 -21.30
N TYR A 184 13.00 9.48 -20.33
CA TYR A 184 12.32 10.00 -19.14
C TYR A 184 11.38 11.18 -19.45
N TYR A 185 11.75 12.04 -20.42
CA TYR A 185 11.00 13.25 -20.82
C TYR A 185 10.25 13.07 -22.14
#